data_AF-A0A329WBT3-F1
#
_entry.id   AF-A0A329WBT3-F1
#
_cell.length_a   1.000
_cell.length_b   1.000
_cell.length_c   1.000
_cell.angle_alpha   90.00
_cell.angle_beta   90.00
_cell.angle_gamma   90.00
#
_symmetry.space_group_name_H-M   'P 1'
#
loop_
_entity.id
_entity.type
_entity.pdbx_description
1 polymer ?
#
loop_
_entity_poly.entity_id
_entity_poly.type
_entity_poly.pdbx_seq_one_letter_code
_entity_poly.pdbx_strand_id
1 'polypeptide(L)'
;MWKLNTIAMRQWNEQAFNINKTRHKGSNETSTGIVAMQIRHVADMMGFDSNTLTTRDQLEIATCLQLDEFNIKMVARHLKDLILYDYPNADTSNLTKEQYIMVGSRYNRGITRKKDNFIKAIYKSKGQRTLAEDEWVSYGEAVYNRLDHIDNLLNR
;
A
#
# COMPACT_ATOMS: atom_id res chain seq x y z
N MET A 1 -20.61 31.69 11.73
CA MET A 1 -21.51 30.64 11.19
C MET A 1 -21.35 30.60 9.68
N TRP A 2 -20.55 29.67 9.17
CA TRP A 2 -20.33 29.51 7.73
C TRP A 2 -21.51 28.74 7.14
N LYS A 3 -22.34 29.41 6.32
CA LYS A 3 -23.39 28.73 5.55
C LYS A 3 -22.71 27.97 4.41
N LEU A 4 -22.55 26.66 4.58
CA LEU A 4 -22.17 25.77 3.49
C LEU A 4 -23.20 25.88 2.36
N ASN A 5 -22.72 25.96 1.12
CA ASN A 5 -23.55 26.14 -0.06
C ASN A 5 -24.48 24.91 -0.22
N THR A 6 -25.75 25.13 -0.56
CA THR A 6 -26.82 24.10 -0.56
C THR A 6 -26.51 22.91 -1.48
N ILE A 7 -25.69 23.11 -2.52
CA ILE A 7 -25.21 22.06 -3.42
C ILE A 7 -24.20 21.14 -2.72
N ALA A 8 -23.29 21.70 -1.91
CA ALA A 8 -22.33 20.90 -1.15
C ALA A 8 -23.03 20.10 -0.04
N MET A 9 -24.02 20.68 0.64
CA MET A 9 -24.86 19.94 1.59
C MET A 9 -25.72 18.87 0.91
N ARG A 10 -26.21 19.14 -0.31
CA ARG A 10 -26.98 18.14 -1.08
C ARG A 10 -26.09 17.01 -1.57
N GLN A 11 -24.88 17.29 -2.05
CA GLN A 11 -23.88 16.26 -2.39
C GLN A 11 -23.47 15.46 -1.15
N TRP A 12 -23.26 16.12 -0.01
CA TRP A 12 -22.92 15.45 1.25
C TRP A 12 -24.08 14.58 1.73
N ASN A 13 -25.33 15.06 1.61
CA ASN A 13 -26.53 14.29 1.95
C ASN A 13 -26.79 13.15 0.96
N GLU A 14 -26.56 13.32 -0.34
CA GLU A 14 -26.71 12.26 -1.35
C GLU A 14 -25.62 11.19 -1.19
N GLN A 15 -24.38 11.58 -0.86
CA GLN A 15 -23.32 10.66 -0.44
C GLN A 15 -23.70 9.96 0.88
N ALA A 16 -24.19 10.71 1.88
CA ALA A 16 -24.61 10.21 3.18
C ALA A 16 -25.86 9.31 3.14
N PHE A 17 -26.73 9.45 2.14
CA PHE A 17 -27.88 8.57 1.93
C PHE A 17 -27.49 7.25 1.25
N ASN A 18 -26.34 7.23 0.55
CA ASN A 18 -25.83 6.05 -0.17
C ASN A 18 -24.78 5.24 0.62
N ILE A 19 -24.08 5.85 1.58
CA ILE A 19 -23.09 5.16 2.45
C ILE A 19 -23.65 4.00 3.30
N ASN A 20 -24.97 3.91 3.47
CA ASN A 20 -25.59 2.86 4.28
C ASN A 20 -25.90 1.57 3.49
N LYS A 21 -25.74 1.53 2.16
CA LYS A 21 -26.25 0.40 1.36
C LYS A 21 -25.34 -0.17 0.27
N THR A 22 -24.15 0.38 0.02
CA THR A 22 -23.29 -0.13 -1.06
C THR A 22 -21.91 -0.57 -0.57
N ARG A 23 -21.78 -1.87 -0.28
CA ARG A 23 -20.48 -2.53 -0.10
C ARG A 23 -19.80 -2.67 -1.46
N HIS A 24 -18.81 -1.83 -1.74
CA HIS A 24 -17.98 -1.97 -2.93
C HIS A 24 -16.63 -2.58 -2.55
N LYS A 25 -16.47 -3.89 -2.76
CA LYS A 25 -15.22 -4.61 -2.48
C LYS A 25 -13.99 -3.97 -3.16
N GLY A 26 -14.18 -3.43 -4.37
CA GLY A 26 -13.12 -2.72 -5.10
C GLY A 26 -12.61 -1.45 -4.40
N SER A 27 -13.43 -0.79 -3.57
CA SER A 27 -12.99 0.39 -2.80
C SER A 27 -11.97 0.01 -1.73
N ASN A 28 -11.94 -1.25 -1.27
CA ASN A 28 -10.95 -1.71 -0.30
C ASN A 28 -9.54 -1.84 -0.92
N GLU A 29 -9.46 -1.97 -2.24
CA GLU A 29 -8.20 -2.01 -3.01
C GLU A 29 -7.69 -0.61 -3.36
N THR A 30 -8.46 0.44 -3.05
CA THR A 30 -8.05 1.83 -3.29
C THR A 30 -6.92 2.23 -2.35
N SER A 31 -5.85 2.75 -2.94
CA SER A 31 -4.71 3.37 -2.26
C SER A 31 -4.97 4.85 -2.01
N THR A 32 -4.64 5.36 -0.82
CA THR A 32 -4.84 6.78 -0.49
C THR A 32 -3.75 7.35 0.44
N GLY A 33 -3.69 8.68 0.50
CA GLY A 33 -2.71 9.46 1.25
C GLY A 33 -1.33 9.52 0.59
N ILE A 34 -0.37 10.14 1.28
CA ILE A 34 0.92 10.59 0.71
C ILE A 34 1.78 9.45 0.13
N VAL A 35 1.69 8.23 0.66
CA VAL A 35 2.42 7.04 0.15
C VAL A 35 1.50 5.93 -0.35
N ALA A 36 0.27 6.29 -0.74
CA ALA A 36 -0.67 5.43 -1.47
C ALA A 36 -0.94 4.06 -0.79
N MET A 37 -1.31 4.09 0.49
CA MET A 37 -1.60 2.88 1.28
C MET A 37 -3.02 2.37 1.02
N GLN A 38 -3.20 1.06 0.84
CA GLN A 38 -4.51 0.46 0.56
C GLN A 38 -5.38 0.31 1.81
N ILE A 39 -6.66 0.66 1.69
CA ILE A 39 -7.66 0.60 2.77
C ILE A 39 -7.76 -0.81 3.39
N ARG A 40 -7.80 -1.87 2.56
CA ARG A 40 -7.91 -3.25 3.04
C ARG A 40 -6.78 -3.65 3.98
N HIS A 41 -5.54 -3.24 3.66
CA HIS A 41 -4.38 -3.60 4.45
C HIS A 41 -4.39 -2.90 5.81
N VAL A 42 -4.88 -1.65 5.86
CA VAL A 42 -5.09 -0.94 7.13
C VAL A 42 -6.15 -1.62 7.97
N ALA A 43 -7.28 -2.00 7.37
CA ALA A 43 -8.35 -2.71 8.06
C ALA A 43 -7.86 -4.03 8.67
N ASP A 44 -7.19 -4.88 7.89
CA ASP A 44 -6.66 -6.16 8.37
C ASP A 44 -5.66 -5.95 9.53
N MET A 45 -4.77 -4.95 9.41
CA MET A 45 -3.81 -4.60 10.46
C MET A 45 -4.48 -4.10 11.75
N MET A 46 -5.62 -3.42 11.64
CA MET A 46 -6.41 -2.94 12.78
C MET A 46 -7.34 -4.03 13.36
N GLY A 47 -7.34 -5.24 12.79
CA GLY A 47 -8.13 -6.38 13.27
C GLY A 47 -9.55 -6.46 12.71
N PHE A 48 -9.87 -5.68 11.69
CA PHE A 48 -11.14 -5.79 10.96
C PHE A 48 -11.01 -6.79 9.81
N ASP A 49 -12.10 -7.44 9.40
CA ASP A 49 -12.13 -8.20 8.14
C ASP A 49 -12.34 -7.24 6.97
N SER A 50 -11.28 -7.02 6.19
CA SER A 50 -11.32 -6.13 5.03
C SER A 50 -12.34 -6.53 3.96
N ASN A 51 -12.87 -7.76 3.95
CA ASN A 51 -13.94 -8.16 3.03
C ASN A 51 -15.34 -7.72 3.49
N THR A 52 -15.47 -7.22 4.72
CA THR A 52 -16.76 -6.88 5.34
C THR A 52 -16.98 -5.39 5.57
N LEU A 53 -15.99 -4.55 5.22
CA LEU A 53 -16.05 -3.10 5.43
C LEU A 53 -17.28 -2.47 4.79
N THR A 54 -17.91 -1.58 5.56
CA THR A 54 -18.95 -0.67 5.07
C THR A 54 -18.31 0.54 4.38
N THR A 55 -19.09 1.29 3.63
CA THR A 55 -18.63 2.57 3.03
C THR A 55 -18.17 3.56 4.09
N ARG A 56 -18.80 3.53 5.27
CA ARG A 56 -18.40 4.35 6.40
C ARG A 56 -17.01 3.96 6.91
N ASP A 57 -16.76 2.66 7.13
CA ASP A 57 -15.44 2.17 7.57
C ASP A 57 -14.35 2.55 6.56
N GLN A 58 -14.65 2.39 5.27
CA GLN A 58 -13.76 2.78 4.18
C GLN A 58 -13.41 4.28 4.23
N LEU A 59 -14.42 5.14 4.43
CA LEU A 59 -14.23 6.59 4.49
C LEU A 59 -13.44 7.02 5.74
N GLU A 60 -13.73 6.41 6.89
CA GLU A 60 -13.02 6.68 8.14
C GLU A 60 -11.54 6.28 8.02
N ILE A 61 -11.25 5.10 7.48
CA ILE A 61 -9.87 4.65 7.20
C ILE A 61 -9.18 5.59 6.19
N ALA A 62 -9.87 5.94 5.10
CA ALA A 62 -9.31 6.83 4.08
C ALA A 62 -8.99 8.23 4.63
N THR A 63 -9.80 8.71 5.57
CA THR A 63 -9.59 9.99 6.27
C THR A 63 -8.37 9.90 7.20
N CYS A 64 -8.24 8.81 7.96
CA CYS A 64 -7.06 8.59 8.81
C CYS A 64 -5.77 8.54 7.98
N LEU A 65 -5.83 7.92 6.79
CA LEU A 65 -4.71 7.87 5.86
C LEU A 65 -4.34 9.23 5.25
N GLN A 66 -5.15 10.30 5.40
CA GLN A 66 -4.71 11.66 5.05
C GLN A 66 -3.78 12.28 6.08
N LEU A 67 -3.69 11.70 7.29
CA LEU A 67 -2.75 12.15 8.32
C LEU A 67 -1.39 11.49 8.09
N ASP A 68 -0.37 12.27 7.75
CA ASP A 68 0.96 11.77 7.38
C ASP A 68 1.55 10.82 8.43
N GLU A 69 1.46 11.16 9.71
CA GLU A 69 1.97 10.32 10.80
C GLU A 69 1.28 8.94 10.84
N PHE A 70 -0.04 8.91 10.68
CA PHE A 70 -0.80 7.66 10.63
C PHE A 70 -0.44 6.86 9.38
N ASN A 71 -0.38 7.52 8.22
CA ASN A 71 -0.07 6.88 6.95
C ASN A 71 1.32 6.22 6.97
N ILE A 72 2.35 6.95 7.41
CA ILE A 72 3.72 6.46 7.51
C ILE A 72 3.81 5.27 8.49
N LYS A 73 3.14 5.32 9.64
CA LYS A 73 3.11 4.21 10.61
C LYS A 73 2.47 2.97 10.02
N MET A 74 1.34 3.11 9.32
CA MET A 74 0.65 1.98 8.70
C MET A 74 1.47 1.37 7.56
N VAL A 75 2.14 2.20 6.75
CA VAL A 75 3.05 1.70 5.71
C VAL A 75 4.24 0.97 6.30
N ALA A 76 4.89 1.52 7.33
CA ALA A 76 6.02 0.86 7.98
C ALA A 76 5.64 -0.52 8.53
N ARG A 77 4.47 -0.62 9.17
CA ARG A 77 3.94 -1.91 9.64
C ARG A 77 3.64 -2.86 8.47
N HIS A 78 2.99 -2.37 7.42
CA HIS A 78 2.67 -3.19 6.26
C HIS A 78 3.91 -3.73 5.56
N LEU A 79 4.93 -2.89 5.35
CA LEU A 79 6.21 -3.31 4.77
C LEU A 79 6.87 -4.39 5.64
N LYS A 80 6.88 -4.21 6.97
CA LYS A 80 7.38 -5.23 7.90
C LYS A 80 6.65 -6.56 7.74
N ASP A 81 5.32 -6.54 7.70
CA ASP A 81 4.50 -7.74 7.56
C ASP A 81 4.78 -8.45 6.21
N LEU A 82 4.95 -7.69 5.13
CA LEU A 82 5.31 -8.21 3.81
C LEU A 82 6.72 -8.83 3.79
N ILE A 83 7.69 -8.21 4.47
CA ILE A 83 9.06 -8.76 4.60
C ILE A 83 9.00 -10.09 5.33
N LEU A 84 8.32 -10.15 6.48
CA LEU A 84 8.22 -11.36 7.29
C LEU A 84 7.39 -12.45 6.62
N TYR A 85 6.42 -12.08 5.77
CA TYR A 85 5.68 -13.03 4.95
C TYR A 85 6.59 -13.80 3.99
N ASP A 86 7.44 -13.12 3.22
CA ASP A 86 8.35 -13.79 2.29
C ASP A 86 9.63 -14.30 3.00
N TYR A 87 10.09 -13.67 4.08
CA TYR A 87 11.32 -13.98 4.81
C TYR A 87 11.10 -13.98 6.34
N PRO A 88 10.57 -15.08 6.93
CA PRO A 88 10.18 -15.12 8.34
C PRO A 88 11.27 -14.80 9.37
N ASN A 89 12.54 -15.02 9.00
CA ASN A 89 13.70 -14.82 9.86
C ASN A 89 14.55 -13.60 9.47
N ALA A 90 14.03 -12.69 8.64
CA ALA A 90 14.78 -11.52 8.20
C ALA A 90 15.01 -10.51 9.34
N ASP A 91 16.19 -9.91 9.39
CA ASP A 91 16.41 -8.68 10.15
C ASP A 91 15.74 -7.52 9.39
N THR A 92 14.58 -7.09 9.87
CA THR A 92 13.83 -6.00 9.23
C THR A 92 14.50 -4.63 9.36
N SER A 93 15.60 -4.54 10.10
CA SER A 93 16.41 -3.33 10.25
C SER A 93 17.51 -3.23 9.18
N ASN A 94 17.92 -4.37 8.60
CA ASN A 94 19.01 -4.47 7.63
C ASN A 94 18.63 -5.42 6.50
N LEU A 95 17.92 -4.89 5.50
CA LEU A 95 17.43 -5.69 4.38
C LEU A 95 18.50 -5.86 3.30
N THR A 96 18.53 -7.04 2.69
CA THR A 96 19.32 -7.26 1.47
C THR A 96 18.65 -6.58 0.27
N LYS A 97 19.41 -6.39 -0.82
CA LYS A 97 18.86 -5.90 -2.10
C LYS A 97 17.63 -6.69 -2.57
N GLU A 98 17.69 -8.03 -2.48
CA GLU A 98 16.55 -8.88 -2.85
C GLU A 98 15.32 -8.57 -1.99
N GLN A 99 15.51 -8.43 -0.68
CA GLN A 99 14.42 -8.15 0.26
C GLN A 99 13.81 -6.76 0.04
N TYR A 100 14.61 -5.72 -0.24
CA TYR A 100 14.12 -4.40 -0.62
C TYR A 100 13.27 -4.44 -1.89
N ILE A 101 13.77 -5.11 -2.94
CA ILE A 101 13.03 -5.21 -4.20
C ILE A 101 11.76 -6.04 -4.00
N MET A 102 11.84 -7.17 -3.28
CA MET A 102 10.69 -8.01 -2.99
C MET A 102 9.60 -7.22 -2.25
N VAL A 103 9.92 -6.55 -1.14
CA VAL A 103 8.90 -5.84 -0.36
C VAL A 103 8.26 -4.70 -1.14
N GLY A 104 9.05 -3.94 -1.92
CA GLY A 104 8.50 -2.89 -2.79
C GLY A 104 7.58 -3.48 -3.87
N SER A 105 7.99 -4.58 -4.49
CA SER A 105 7.14 -5.31 -5.43
C SER A 105 5.85 -5.81 -4.81
N ARG A 106 5.90 -6.37 -3.60
CA ARG A 106 4.72 -6.84 -2.86
C ARG A 106 3.79 -5.71 -2.48
N TYR A 107 4.32 -4.56 -2.09
CA TYR A 107 3.55 -3.38 -1.76
C TYR A 107 2.66 -2.96 -2.94
N ASN A 108 3.20 -3.02 -4.16
CA ASN A 108 2.46 -2.64 -5.36
C ASN A 108 1.61 -3.78 -5.96
N ARG A 109 2.07 -5.04 -5.89
CA ARG A 109 1.49 -6.18 -6.63
C ARG A 109 0.73 -7.18 -5.74
N GLY A 110 0.83 -7.05 -4.43
CA GLY A 110 0.27 -7.97 -3.46
C GLY A 110 0.96 -9.34 -3.37
N ILE A 111 0.35 -10.23 -2.58
CA ILE A 111 0.92 -11.53 -2.20
C ILE A 111 0.47 -12.72 -3.07
N THR A 112 -0.44 -12.50 -4.02
CA THR A 112 -1.06 -13.57 -4.82
C THR A 112 -0.06 -14.34 -5.68
N ARG A 113 0.98 -13.66 -6.18
CA ARG A 113 2.03 -14.29 -6.99
C ARG A 113 3.06 -14.99 -6.11
N LYS A 114 3.55 -16.16 -6.54
CA LYS A 114 4.54 -16.92 -5.79
C LYS A 114 5.86 -16.16 -5.66
N LYS A 115 6.49 -16.25 -4.48
CA LYS A 115 7.80 -15.64 -4.17
C LYS A 115 8.87 -15.98 -5.22
N ASP A 116 8.95 -17.25 -5.61
CA ASP A 116 9.94 -17.74 -6.59
C ASP A 116 9.85 -17.04 -7.95
N ASN A 117 8.67 -16.57 -8.35
CA ASN A 117 8.51 -15.85 -9.61
C ASN A 117 9.18 -14.47 -9.53
N PHE A 118 9.08 -13.79 -8.39
CA PHE A 118 9.80 -12.53 -8.16
C PHE A 118 11.30 -12.78 -8.06
N ILE A 119 11.75 -13.79 -7.31
CA ILE A 119 13.17 -14.12 -7.19
C ILE A 119 13.80 -14.36 -8.57
N LYS A 120 13.17 -15.21 -9.39
CA LYS A 120 13.63 -15.47 -10.76
C LYS A 120 13.74 -14.20 -11.59
N ALA A 121 12.75 -13.30 -11.49
CA ALA A 121 12.79 -12.02 -12.19
C ALA A 121 13.91 -11.12 -11.67
N ILE A 122 14.07 -10.98 -10.34
CA ILE A 122 15.10 -10.14 -9.68
C ILE A 122 16.50 -10.51 -10.16
N TYR A 123 16.83 -11.81 -10.25
CA TYR A 123 18.16 -12.27 -10.66
C TYR A 123 18.41 -12.29 -12.18
N LYS A 124 17.38 -12.11 -13.01
CA LYS A 124 17.56 -11.91 -14.45
C LYS A 124 18.02 -10.49 -14.73
N SER A 125 18.91 -10.33 -15.71
CA SER A 125 19.19 -9.00 -16.27
C SER A 125 17.95 -8.47 -17.01
N LYS A 126 17.79 -7.14 -17.08
CA LYS A 126 16.60 -6.52 -17.71
C LYS A 126 16.35 -7.01 -19.14
N GLY A 127 17.39 -7.21 -19.94
CA GLY A 127 17.27 -7.72 -21.32
C GLY A 127 16.83 -9.19 -21.43
N GLN A 128 16.85 -9.94 -20.33
CA GLN A 128 16.43 -11.35 -20.26
C GLN A 128 15.02 -11.53 -19.66
N ARG A 129 14.42 -10.47 -19.13
CA ARG A 129 13.08 -10.51 -18.55
C ARG A 129 12.02 -10.40 -19.63
N THR A 130 10.94 -11.13 -19.46
CA THR A 130 9.70 -10.84 -20.17
C THR A 130 9.14 -9.50 -19.70
N LEU A 131 8.24 -8.88 -20.49
CA LEU A 131 7.53 -7.67 -20.09
C LEU A 131 6.84 -7.83 -18.73
N ALA A 132 6.21 -8.98 -18.48
CA ALA A 132 5.54 -9.26 -17.23
C ALA A 132 6.53 -9.34 -16.05
N GLU A 133 7.66 -10.01 -16.23
CA GLU A 133 8.70 -10.10 -15.18
C GLU A 133 9.26 -8.72 -14.83
N ASP A 134 9.48 -7.85 -15.81
CA ASP A 134 9.90 -6.47 -15.58
C ASP A 134 8.81 -5.68 -14.83
N GLU A 135 7.55 -5.83 -15.22
CA GLU A 135 6.40 -5.21 -14.56
C GLU A 135 6.29 -5.59 -13.08
N TRP A 136 6.59 -6.86 -12.74
CA TRP A 136 6.50 -7.36 -11.37
C TRP A 136 7.55 -6.75 -10.44
N VAL A 137 8.76 -6.52 -10.94
CA VAL A 137 9.90 -6.08 -10.12
C VAL A 137 10.19 -4.57 -10.21
N SER A 138 9.69 -3.90 -11.25
CA SER A 138 10.03 -2.50 -11.55
C SER A 138 9.81 -1.53 -10.39
N TYR A 139 8.69 -1.65 -9.66
CA TYR A 139 8.42 -0.78 -8.51
C TYR A 139 9.43 -1.01 -7.38
N GLY A 140 9.72 -2.27 -7.03
CA GLY A 140 10.72 -2.61 -6.03
C GLY A 140 12.13 -2.17 -6.40
N GLU A 141 12.51 -2.31 -7.66
CA GLU A 141 13.78 -1.79 -8.17
C GLU A 141 13.84 -0.26 -8.08
N ALA A 142 12.74 0.42 -8.40
CA ALA A 142 12.67 1.87 -8.33
C ALA A 142 12.76 2.38 -6.88
N VAL A 143 12.24 1.64 -5.90
CA VAL A 143 12.43 1.93 -4.47
C VAL A 143 13.89 1.73 -4.08
N TYR A 144 14.47 0.57 -4.41
CA TYR A 144 15.86 0.25 -4.08
C TYR A 144 16.86 1.26 -4.66
N ASN A 145 16.68 1.66 -5.92
CA ASN A 145 17.56 2.62 -6.59
C ASN A 145 17.50 4.05 -6.02
N ARG A 146 16.54 4.34 -5.13
CA ARG A 146 16.44 5.64 -4.44
C ARG A 146 17.08 5.64 -3.07
N LEU A 147 17.52 4.50 -2.53
CA LEU A 147 18.08 4.40 -1.19
C LEU A 147 19.31 5.31 -1.04
N ASP A 148 20.28 5.23 -1.96
CA ASP A 148 21.46 6.10 -1.94
C ASP A 148 21.08 7.59 -1.94
N HIS A 149 20.05 7.97 -2.69
CA HIS A 149 19.59 9.36 -2.72
C HIS A 149 18.97 9.78 -1.38
N ILE A 150 18.18 8.90 -0.74
CA ILE A 150 17.59 9.13 0.58
C ILE A 150 18.68 9.23 1.65
N ASP A 151 19.67 8.34 1.63
CA ASP A 151 20.78 8.36 2.60
C ASP A 151 21.56 9.67 2.51
N ASN A 152 21.82 10.14 1.28
CA ASN A 152 22.41 11.46 1.05
C ASN A 152 21.54 12.63 1.59
N LEU A 153 20.22 12.57 1.44
CA LEU A 153 19.31 13.59 1.99
C LEU A 153 19.26 13.57 3.52
N LEU A 154 19.41 12.38 4.12
CA LEU A 154 19.37 12.18 5.56
C LEU A 154 20.75 12.34 6.24
N ASN A 155 21.81 12.57 5.46
CA ASN A 155 23.20 12.58 5.92
C ASN A 155 23.57 11.30 6.69
N ARG A 156 23.19 10.14 6.15
CA ARG A 156 23.50 8.82 6.72
C ARG A 156 24.41 8.03 5.79
#